data_AF-A0A375FLW2-F1
#
_entry.id   AF-A0A375FLW2-F1
#
_cell.length_a   1.000
_cell.length_b   1.000
_cell.length_c   1.000
_cell.angle_alpha   90.00
_cell.angle_beta   90.00
_cell.angle_gamma   90.00
#
_symmetry.space_group_name_H-M   'P 1'
#
loop_
_entity.id
_entity.type
_entity.pdbx_description
1 polymer ?
#
loop_
_entity_poly.entity_id
_entity_poly.type
_entity_poly.pdbx_seq_one_letter_code
_entity_poly.pdbx_strand_id
1 'polypeptide(L)'
;MVFKDAARSWRRARTDMTALLKADLFREGVDGEAVEWACARLHATGKARRILLVVSDGSPMDTATGLANDACYLDNHLKAVVARHEALRDVEVLGLGVGLDLSPYYRHTLALDLAQPVDMAMLDEVAGLVGARRR
;
A
#
# COMPACT_ATOMS: atom_id res chain seq x y z
N MET A 1 6.64 -10.33 -2.45
CA MET A 1 6.08 -11.22 -3.52
C MET A 1 5.48 -10.37 -4.63
N VAL A 2 5.46 -10.83 -5.89
CA VAL A 2 4.78 -10.13 -7.00
C VAL A 2 3.75 -11.06 -7.63
N PHE A 3 2.47 -10.74 -7.50
CA PHE A 3 1.38 -11.52 -8.12
C PHE A 3 1.21 -11.19 -9.60
N LYS A 4 1.39 -9.92 -9.98
CA LYS A 4 1.31 -9.49 -11.37
C LYS A 4 2.34 -8.42 -11.64
N ASP A 5 3.25 -8.70 -12.58
CA ASP A 5 4.13 -7.68 -13.12
C ASP A 5 3.40 -6.70 -14.05
N ALA A 6 3.90 -5.48 -14.17
CA ALA A 6 3.36 -4.45 -15.06
C ALA A 6 3.30 -4.91 -16.53
N ALA A 7 4.32 -5.62 -17.01
CA ALA A 7 4.40 -6.10 -18.40
C ALA A 7 3.51 -7.33 -18.67
N ARG A 8 3.04 -8.03 -17.62
CA ARG A 8 2.21 -9.23 -17.78
C ARG A 8 0.75 -8.83 -17.96
N SER A 9 0.07 -9.40 -18.96
CA SER A 9 -1.36 -9.17 -19.14
C SER A 9 -2.19 -9.80 -18.01
N TRP A 10 -3.36 -9.23 -17.72
CA TRP A 10 -4.27 -9.74 -16.69
C TRP A 10 -4.63 -11.21 -16.90
N ARG A 11 -4.97 -11.57 -18.15
CA ARG A 11 -5.30 -12.95 -18.54
C ARG A 11 -4.18 -13.93 -18.17
N ARG A 12 -2.92 -13.53 -18.34
CA ARG A 12 -1.76 -14.37 -18.03
C ARG A 12 -1.46 -14.44 -16.54
N ALA A 13 -1.76 -13.39 -15.77
CA ALA A 13 -1.51 -13.33 -14.33
C ALA A 13 -2.69 -13.82 -13.47
N ARG A 14 -3.81 -14.20 -14.09
CA ARG A 14 -5.06 -14.54 -13.39
C ARG A 14 -4.86 -15.54 -12.25
N THR A 15 -4.13 -16.63 -12.48
CA THR A 15 -3.87 -17.66 -11.46
C THR A 15 -3.08 -17.10 -10.27
N ASP A 16 -2.04 -16.32 -10.55
CA ASP A 16 -1.21 -15.70 -9.51
C ASP A 16 -2.05 -14.69 -8.71
N MET A 17 -2.92 -13.94 -9.37
CA MET A 17 -3.83 -13.01 -8.69
C MET A 17 -4.87 -13.72 -7.83
N THR A 18 -5.34 -14.91 -8.21
CA THR A 18 -6.21 -15.70 -7.32
C THR A 18 -5.51 -16.16 -6.05
N ALA A 19 -4.17 -16.15 -6.00
CA ALA A 19 -3.45 -16.41 -4.76
C ALA A 19 -3.69 -15.32 -3.69
N LEU A 20 -4.14 -14.11 -4.07
CA LEU A 20 -4.58 -13.09 -3.11
C LEU A 20 -5.76 -13.55 -2.23
N LEU A 21 -6.52 -14.56 -2.68
CA LEU A 21 -7.65 -15.12 -1.93
C LEU A 21 -7.24 -16.24 -0.96
N LYS A 22 -5.96 -16.61 -0.92
CA LYS A 22 -5.44 -17.65 -0.02
C LYS A 22 -5.06 -17.04 1.33
N ALA A 23 -5.94 -17.18 2.32
CA ALA A 23 -5.79 -16.55 3.64
C ALA A 23 -4.53 -16.98 4.41
N ASP A 24 -3.99 -18.16 4.14
CA ASP A 24 -2.77 -18.67 4.77
C ASP A 24 -1.50 -17.88 4.38
N LEU A 25 -1.55 -17.14 3.26
CA LEU A 25 -0.45 -16.32 2.76
C LEU A 25 -0.36 -14.91 3.37
N PHE A 26 -1.43 -14.40 3.99
CA PHE A 26 -1.53 -13.00 4.42
C PHE A 26 -1.84 -12.89 5.92
N ARG A 27 -0.94 -13.42 6.74
CA ARG A 27 -1.02 -13.30 8.21
C ARG A 27 -0.29 -12.07 8.77
N GLU A 28 0.42 -11.36 7.90
CA GLU A 28 1.24 -10.19 8.22
C GLU A 28 0.72 -8.96 7.45
N GLY A 29 0.85 -7.80 8.07
CA GLY A 29 0.38 -6.51 7.54
C GLY A 29 1.47 -5.82 6.72
N VAL A 30 1.08 -4.80 5.96
CA VAL A 30 2.06 -3.99 5.20
C VAL A 30 2.86 -3.13 6.18
N ASP A 31 4.18 -3.29 6.18
CA ASP A 31 5.11 -2.56 7.02
C ASP A 31 6.02 -1.61 6.23
N GLY A 32 6.96 -0.97 6.94
CA GLY A 32 7.93 -0.06 6.33
C GLY A 32 8.84 -0.74 5.30
N GLU A 33 9.25 -1.99 5.52
CA GLU A 33 10.11 -2.71 4.57
C GLU A 33 9.38 -3.04 3.27
N ALA A 34 8.10 -3.43 3.36
CA ALA A 34 7.27 -3.66 2.19
C ALA A 34 7.10 -2.39 1.33
N VAL A 35 6.89 -1.23 1.99
CA VAL A 35 6.81 0.07 1.31
C VAL A 35 8.14 0.43 0.66
N GLU A 36 9.26 0.30 1.38
CA GLU A 36 10.60 0.55 0.86
C GLU A 36 10.89 -0.30 -0.39
N TRP A 37 10.60 -1.60 -0.31
CA TRP A 37 10.80 -2.53 -1.41
C TRP A 37 9.97 -2.16 -2.64
N ALA A 38 8.71 -1.77 -2.43
CA ALA A 38 7.84 -1.33 -3.52
C ALA A 38 8.31 -0.01 -4.15
N CYS A 39 8.77 0.95 -3.35
CA CYS A 39 9.35 2.20 -3.83
C CYS A 39 10.64 1.97 -4.63
N ALA A 40 11.55 1.12 -4.15
CA ALA A 40 12.76 0.74 -4.87
C ALA A 40 12.44 0.13 -6.25
N ARG A 41 11.41 -0.72 -6.33
CA ARG A 41 10.93 -1.26 -7.61
C ARG A 41 10.36 -0.19 -8.54
N LEU A 42 9.61 0.78 -8.01
CA LEU A 42 9.09 1.90 -8.80
C LEU A 42 10.24 2.76 -9.35
N HIS A 43 11.30 2.99 -8.57
CA HIS A 43 12.49 3.71 -9.04
C HIS A 43 13.16 3.05 -10.23
N ALA A 44 13.32 1.73 -10.18
CA ALA A 44 13.91 0.94 -11.26
C ALA A 44 13.16 1.04 -12.61
N THR A 45 11.91 1.49 -12.61
CA THR A 45 11.13 1.66 -13.86
C THR A 45 11.52 2.90 -14.68
N GLY A 46 12.26 3.85 -14.10
CA GLY A 46 12.64 5.10 -14.78
C GLY A 46 11.48 6.05 -15.11
N LYS A 47 10.27 5.82 -14.57
CA LYS A 47 9.12 6.69 -14.80
C LYS A 47 9.26 8.01 -14.04
N ALA A 48 8.82 9.11 -14.67
CA ALA A 48 8.87 10.45 -14.08
C ALA A 48 7.89 10.64 -12.91
N ARG A 49 6.69 10.05 -13.00
CA ARG A 49 5.71 10.01 -11.91
C ARG A 49 5.62 8.59 -11.37
N ARG A 50 5.78 8.44 -10.06
CA ARG A 50 5.77 7.15 -9.37
C ARG A 50 4.76 7.24 -8.24
N ILE A 51 3.78 6.35 -8.25
CA ILE A 51 2.73 6.30 -7.25
C ILE A 51 2.71 4.88 -6.68
N LEU A 52 2.78 4.79 -5.36
CA LEU A 52 2.57 3.56 -4.61
C LEU A 52 1.23 3.68 -3.88
N LEU A 53 0.26 2.86 -4.28
CA LEU A 53 -1.01 2.73 -3.56
C LEU A 53 -0.92 1.52 -2.62
N VAL A 54 -1.00 1.77 -1.32
CA VAL A 54 -1.04 0.75 -0.28
C VAL A 54 -2.50 0.48 0.09
N VAL A 55 -2.97 -0.73 -0.16
CA VAL A 55 -4.31 -1.18 0.25
C VAL A 55 -4.15 -2.04 1.50
N SER A 56 -4.79 -1.67 2.60
CA SER A 56 -4.67 -2.38 3.86
C SER A 56 -5.95 -2.31 4.67
N ASP A 57 -6.25 -3.38 5.40
CA ASP A 57 -7.33 -3.54 6.37
C ASP A 57 -6.82 -3.49 7.83
N GLY A 58 -5.54 -3.19 8.05
CA GLY A 58 -4.88 -3.29 9.35
C GLY A 58 -3.67 -2.37 9.55
N SER A 59 -3.03 -2.52 10.70
CA SER A 59 -1.78 -1.83 11.05
C SER A 59 -0.55 -2.63 10.57
N PRO A 60 0.65 -2.02 10.48
CA PRO A 60 1.86 -2.74 10.12
C PRO A 60 2.12 -3.87 11.13
N MET A 61 2.36 -5.09 10.62
CA MET A 61 2.42 -6.28 11.46
C MET A 61 3.40 -7.31 10.87
N ASP A 62 4.39 -7.67 11.68
CA ASP A 62 5.27 -8.82 11.47
C ASP A 62 5.45 -9.52 12.83
N THR A 63 5.17 -10.82 12.90
CA THR A 63 5.08 -11.51 14.20
C THR A 63 6.44 -11.57 14.90
N ALA A 64 7.50 -11.87 14.15
CA ALA A 64 8.85 -12.00 14.72
C ALA A 64 9.37 -10.64 15.22
N THR A 65 9.18 -9.59 14.43
CA THR A 65 9.59 -8.22 14.74
C THR A 65 8.80 -7.68 15.93
N GLY A 66 7.49 -7.93 15.99
CA GLY A 66 6.64 -7.51 17.11
C GLY A 66 6.99 -8.21 18.44
N LEU A 67 7.52 -9.44 18.41
CA LEU A 67 7.98 -10.15 19.60
C LEU A 67 9.36 -9.70 20.08
N ALA A 68 10.21 -9.23 19.17
CA ALA A 68 11.60 -8.89 19.45
C ALA A 68 11.83 -7.41 19.81
N ASN A 69 10.86 -6.53 19.53
CA ASN A 69 11.01 -5.08 19.66
C ASN A 69 9.89 -4.47 20.51
N ASP A 70 9.95 -3.14 20.71
CA ASP A 70 8.87 -2.43 21.38
C ASP A 70 7.59 -2.40 20.55
N ALA A 71 6.46 -2.21 21.24
CA ALA A 71 5.12 -2.28 20.63
C ALA A 71 4.87 -1.26 19.51
N CYS A 72 5.67 -0.18 19.42
CA CYS A 72 5.51 0.86 18.41
C CYS A 72 6.58 0.79 17.32
N TYR A 73 7.43 -0.23 17.31
CA TYR A 73 8.56 -0.33 16.39
C TYR A 73 8.10 -0.28 14.92
N LEU A 74 7.13 -1.13 14.56
CA LEU A 74 6.62 -1.23 13.20
C LEU A 74 5.86 0.04 12.76
N ASP A 75 5.05 0.62 13.65
CA ASP A 75 4.38 1.90 13.42
C ASP A 75 5.39 3.01 13.11
N ASN A 76 6.40 3.14 13.96
CA ASN A 76 7.42 4.18 13.84
C ASN A 76 8.26 3.97 12.60
N HIS A 77 8.60 2.72 12.28
CA HIS A 77 9.33 2.37 11.07
C HIS A 77 8.54 2.73 9.80
N LEU A 78 7.26 2.34 9.73
CA LEU A 78 6.40 2.68 8.59
C LEU A 78 6.28 4.20 8.41
N LYS A 79 6.02 4.94 9.50
CA LYS A 79 5.97 6.42 9.48
C LYS A 79 7.27 7.02 8.96
N ALA A 80 8.41 6.53 9.41
CA ALA A 80 9.71 7.01 8.99
C ALA A 80 9.97 6.77 7.50
N VAL A 81 9.66 5.56 7.00
CA VAL A 81 9.82 5.21 5.58
C VAL A 81 8.92 6.09 4.69
N VAL A 82 7.65 6.23 5.03
CA VAL A 82 6.71 7.06 4.28
C VAL A 82 7.16 8.52 4.28
N ALA A 83 7.47 9.08 5.45
CA ALA A 83 7.94 10.46 5.58
C ALA A 83 9.22 10.73 4.76
N ARG A 84 10.13 9.76 4.68
CA ARG A 84 11.36 9.87 3.87
C ARG A 84 11.04 10.01 2.39
N HIS A 85 10.18 9.15 1.83
CA HIS A 85 9.77 9.25 0.43
C HIS A 85 8.98 10.54 0.13
N GLU A 86 8.14 10.97 1.08
CA GLU A 86 7.43 12.23 0.95
C GLU A 86 8.37 13.44 0.89
N ALA A 87 9.41 13.46 1.73
CA ALA A 87 10.41 14.51 1.78
C ALA A 87 11.29 14.54 0.53
N LEU A 88 11.69 13.37 0.02
CA LEU A 88 12.44 13.23 -1.22
C LEU A 88 11.61 13.57 -2.46
N ARG A 89 10.27 13.53 -2.34
CA ARG A 89 9.31 13.72 -3.45
C ARG A 89 9.59 12.78 -4.61
N ASP A 90 10.06 11.58 -4.30
CA ASP A 90 10.58 10.61 -5.27
C ASP A 90 9.53 9.56 -5.65
N VAL A 91 8.62 9.23 -4.72
CA VAL A 91 7.43 8.39 -4.87
C VAL A 91 6.25 9.01 -4.09
N GLU A 92 5.08 9.08 -4.72
CA GLU A 92 3.81 9.42 -4.07
C GLU A 92 3.26 8.17 -3.37
N VAL A 93 3.37 8.08 -2.04
CA VAL A 93 2.82 6.97 -1.25
C VAL A 93 1.41 7.33 -0.79
N LEU A 94 0.42 6.55 -1.21
CA LEU A 94 -1.01 6.76 -0.95
C LEU A 94 -1.56 5.57 -0.15
N GLY A 95 -2.39 5.86 0.86
CA GLY A 95 -3.10 4.85 1.63
C GLY A 95 -4.52 4.62 1.13
N LEU A 96 -4.96 3.37 1.08
CA LEU A 96 -6.35 2.98 0.88
C LEU A 96 -6.73 2.04 2.03
N GLY A 97 -7.33 2.61 3.07
CA GLY A 97 -7.80 1.88 4.23
C GLY A 97 -9.09 1.15 3.91
N VAL A 98 -9.13 -0.15 4.17
CA VAL A 98 -10.29 -1.00 3.95
C VAL A 98 -10.95 -1.26 5.31
N GLY A 99 -11.97 -0.48 5.65
CA GLY A 99 -12.63 -0.55 6.96
C GLY A 99 -11.85 0.08 8.13
N LEU A 100 -10.78 0.83 7.85
CA LEU A 100 -10.01 1.57 8.86
C LEU A 100 -9.42 2.88 8.31
N ASP A 101 -9.04 3.77 9.22
CA ASP A 101 -8.30 4.99 8.89
C ASP A 101 -6.79 4.74 8.95
N LEU A 102 -6.11 4.99 7.82
CA LEU A 102 -4.66 4.90 7.68
C LEU A 102 -3.94 6.25 7.78
N SER A 103 -4.65 7.33 8.14
CA SER A 103 -4.09 8.68 8.32
C SER A 103 -2.90 8.77 9.30
N PRO A 104 -2.72 7.87 10.29
CA PRO A 104 -1.52 7.87 11.12
C PRO A 104 -0.23 7.54 10.36
N TYR A 105 -0.32 6.88 9.20
CA TYR A 105 0.83 6.41 8.41
C TYR A 105 0.98 7.14 7.08
N TYR A 106 -0.13 7.47 6.41
CA TYR A 106 -0.12 8.06 5.07
C TYR A 106 -0.83 9.41 5.06
N ARG A 107 -0.13 10.45 4.60
CA ARG A 107 -0.68 11.81 4.49
C ARG A 107 -1.86 11.88 3.51
N HIS A 108 -1.77 11.12 2.43
CA HIS A 108 -2.82 11.02 1.41
C HIS A 108 -3.45 9.64 1.54
N THR A 109 -4.64 9.59 2.14
CA THR A 109 -5.35 8.34 2.39
C THR A 109 -6.83 8.48 2.08
N LEU A 110 -7.46 7.37 1.72
CA LEU A 110 -8.90 7.22 1.63
C LEU A 110 -9.31 5.98 2.45
N ALA A 111 -10.32 6.11 3.30
CA ALA A 111 -10.91 4.98 4.03
C ALA A 111 -12.20 4.53 3.32
N LEU A 112 -12.23 3.28 2.89
CA LEU A 112 -13.38 2.64 2.27
C LEU A 112 -14.24 1.96 3.32
N ASP A 113 -15.55 2.21 3.23
CA ASP A 113 -16.55 1.50 4.04
C ASP A 113 -16.92 0.17 3.38
N LEU A 114 -16.58 -0.94 4.06
CA LEU A 114 -16.90 -2.29 3.60
C LEU A 114 -18.37 -2.69 3.83
N ALA A 115 -19.15 -1.92 4.58
CA ALA A 115 -20.57 -2.18 4.75
C ALA A 115 -21.37 -1.91 3.47
N GLN A 116 -20.78 -1.18 2.52
CA GLN A 116 -21.40 -0.80 1.27
C GLN A 116 -20.72 -1.50 0.09
N PRO A 117 -21.49 -1.94 -0.92
CA PRO A 117 -20.90 -2.47 -2.13
C PRO A 117 -20.10 -1.39 -2.86
N VAL A 118 -19.05 -1.81 -3.58
CA VAL A 118 -18.30 -0.90 -4.44
C VAL A 118 -19.22 -0.32 -5.50
N ASP A 119 -19.35 1.01 -5.51
CA ASP A 119 -20.14 1.74 -6.48
C ASP A 119 -19.28 2.74 -7.27
N MET A 120 -19.92 3.47 -8.20
CA MET A 120 -19.21 4.43 -9.04
C MET A 120 -18.66 5.62 -8.23
N ALA A 121 -19.34 6.04 -7.16
CA ALA A 121 -18.89 7.14 -6.33
C ALA A 121 -17.58 6.77 -5.60
N MET A 122 -17.52 5.56 -5.03
CA MET A 122 -16.31 5.03 -4.41
C MET A 122 -15.15 4.92 -5.42
N LEU A 123 -15.43 4.46 -6.63
CA LEU A 123 -14.42 4.40 -7.70
C LEU A 123 -13.90 5.79 -8.08
N ASP A 124 -14.77 6.80 -8.13
CA ASP A 124 -14.40 8.18 -8.42
C ASP A 124 -13.54 8.79 -7.31
N GLU A 125 -13.81 8.45 -6.04
CA GLU A 125 -12.96 8.87 -4.91
C GLU A 125 -11.55 8.26 -5.00
N VAL A 126 -11.45 6.96 -5.28
CA VAL A 126 -10.16 6.27 -5.49
C VAL A 126 -9.42 6.87 -6.70
N ALA A 127 -10.13 7.14 -7.79
CA ALA A 127 -9.55 7.80 -8.96
C ALA A 127 -9.07 9.22 -8.63
N GLY A 128 -9.82 9.95 -7.81
CA GLY A 128 -9.46 11.27 -7.30
C GLY A 128 -8.18 11.24 -6.46
N LEU A 129 -8.04 10.25 -5.56
CA LEU A 129 -6.85 10.04 -4.75
C LEU A 129 -5.59 9.85 -5.62
N VAL A 130 -5.67 9.02 -6.68
CA VAL A 130 -4.55 8.78 -7.60
C VAL A 130 -4.32 9.93 -8.58
N GLY A 131 -5.41 10.60 -8.97
CA GLY A 131 -5.43 11.70 -9.93
C GLY A 131 -4.92 13.03 -9.35
N ALA A 132 -5.03 13.21 -8.03
CA ALA A 132 -4.55 14.39 -7.33
C ALA A 132 -3.02 14.52 -7.49
N ARG A 133 -2.58 15.30 -8.47
CA ARG A 133 -1.17 15.65 -8.63
C ARG A 133 -0.71 16.47 -7.43
N ARG A 134 0.44 16.09 -6.83
CA ARG A 134 1.25 17.06 -6.09
C ARG A 134 1.55 18.26 -7.01
N ARG A 135 1.05 19.45 -6.64
CA ARG A 135 1.60 20.73 -7.12
C ARG A 135 2.92 21.01 -6.40
#